data_AF-A0AAV1CAV1-F1
#
_entry.id   AF-A0AAV1CAV1-F1
#
_cell.length_a   1.000
_cell.length_b   1.000
_cell.length_c   1.000
_cell.angle_alpha   90.00
_cell.angle_beta   90.00
_cell.angle_gamma   90.00
#
_symmetry.space_group_name_H-M   'P 1'
#
loop_
_entity.id
_entity.type
_entity.pdbx_description
1 polymer ?
#
loop_
_entity_poly.entity_id
_entity_poly.type
_entity_poly.pdbx_seq_one_letter_code
_entity_poly.pdbx_strand_id
1 'polypeptide(L)'
;MELGNIAQALENSSILVTGATGFLAKSTSFLSPSTSILRAFFLFSGFFIEKILRVEPNVRKLYLVLRAPDSKSALQRFNSEIIAKDLFRVVKEKYGPSLSALIIAQKITVVAGDISKKNLGVQDLNLLEEMWNDVDTVVNLAATTNFDERYDVSFRINTLGAKHVLKFSKRCTKIKVLLHVSTAYVSGEKVGVIRETPYGLGETLNGTFELNIDNEKKIIERKLEKLWAVNATEQDVELAMKDLGTQRARKFGWPNTYVFTKAMGEMLLGSSKGNIPLVIVRPTIITSTYKEPFPGWVEGMSFDDMNTEILRRTVRNHGGENTFYFDPKSIHWEDYFMNIHIPGLVKYVFK
;
A
#
# COMPACT_ATOMS: atom_id res chain seq x y z
N MET A 1 -15.08 11.43 -18.78
CA MET A 1 -13.95 10.88 -19.56
C MET A 1 -14.28 9.41 -19.76
N GLU A 2 -14.70 9.05 -20.97
CA GLU A 2 -15.28 7.73 -21.29
C GLU A 2 -14.22 6.62 -21.23
N LEU A 3 -14.67 5.43 -20.81
CA LEU A 3 -13.90 4.19 -20.59
C LEU A 3 -13.12 3.67 -21.81
N GLY A 4 -13.28 4.27 -23.00
CA GLY A 4 -12.57 3.87 -24.22
C GLY A 4 -11.06 4.14 -24.24
N ASN A 5 -10.49 4.82 -23.23
CA ASN A 5 -9.13 5.38 -23.29
C ASN A 5 -8.07 4.67 -22.40
N ILE A 6 -8.46 3.77 -21.49
CA ILE A 6 -7.49 3.13 -20.56
C ILE A 6 -6.75 1.97 -21.24
N ALA A 7 -7.45 1.10 -21.95
CA ALA A 7 -6.83 -0.01 -22.69
C ALA A 7 -5.84 0.50 -23.74
N GLN A 8 -6.18 1.61 -24.41
CA GLN A 8 -5.28 2.31 -25.33
C GLN A 8 -4.08 2.95 -24.62
N ALA A 9 -4.27 3.53 -23.42
CA ALA A 9 -3.17 4.09 -22.63
C ALA A 9 -2.19 3.02 -22.13
N LEU A 10 -2.66 1.79 -21.89
CA LEU A 10 -1.86 0.65 -21.44
C LEU A 10 -1.30 -0.19 -22.60
N GLU A 11 -1.70 0.09 -23.83
CA GLU A 11 -1.22 -0.65 -25.01
C GLU A 11 0.29 -0.50 -25.18
N ASN A 12 0.98 -1.65 -25.30
CA ASN A 12 2.44 -1.77 -25.41
C ASN A 12 3.22 -1.08 -24.26
N SER A 13 2.55 -0.85 -23.12
CA SER A 13 3.16 -0.21 -21.96
C SER A 13 4.13 -1.13 -21.22
N SER A 14 5.04 -0.53 -20.47
CA SER A 14 5.93 -1.25 -19.56
C SER A 14 5.89 -0.62 -18.18
N ILE A 15 5.35 -1.40 -17.25
CA ILE A 15 4.88 -0.90 -15.97
C ILE A 15 5.82 -1.40 -14.88
N LEU A 16 6.39 -0.47 -14.13
CA LEU A 16 7.07 -0.77 -12.87
C LEU A 16 6.04 -0.77 -11.74
N VAL A 17 5.92 -1.89 -11.03
CA VAL A 17 5.07 -2.03 -9.85
C VAL A 17 5.94 -2.26 -8.63
N THR A 18 5.81 -1.40 -7.64
CA THR A 18 6.42 -1.63 -6.31
C THR A 18 5.38 -2.19 -5.35
N GLY A 19 5.83 -2.94 -4.34
CA GLY A 19 4.91 -3.50 -3.35
C GLY A 19 4.10 -4.67 -3.90
N ALA A 20 4.66 -5.41 -4.87
CA ALA A 20 3.99 -6.49 -5.59
C ALA A 20 3.42 -7.60 -4.68
N THR A 21 4.02 -7.83 -3.51
CA THR A 21 3.59 -8.82 -2.51
C THR A 21 2.66 -8.26 -1.44
N GLY A 22 2.43 -6.94 -1.41
CA GLY A 22 1.75 -6.27 -0.31
C GLY A 22 0.24 -6.24 -0.45
N PHE A 23 -0.48 -6.44 0.65
CA PHE A 23 -1.91 -6.17 0.75
C PHE A 23 -2.16 -4.84 1.48
N LEU A 24 -2.96 -3.97 0.86
CA LEU A 24 -3.49 -2.79 1.53
C LEU A 24 -4.87 -3.16 2.09
N ALA A 25 -4.95 -3.81 3.26
CA ALA A 25 -6.18 -3.75 4.03
C ALA A 25 -5.91 -3.49 5.49
N LYS A 26 -6.71 -2.58 6.04
CA LYS A 26 -7.01 -2.45 7.46
C LYS A 26 -8.46 -2.00 7.58
N SER A 27 -9.22 -2.70 8.41
CA SER A 27 -10.65 -2.43 8.62
C SER A 27 -10.89 -1.43 9.76
N THR A 28 -11.92 -0.61 9.60
CA THR A 28 -12.86 -0.15 10.64
C THR A 28 -14.08 0.40 9.90
N SER A 29 -15.20 -0.34 9.94
CA SER A 29 -16.48 -0.04 9.30
C SER A 29 -16.83 1.44 9.12
N PHE A 30 -17.15 1.88 7.89
CA PHE A 30 -18.25 2.80 7.53
C PHE A 30 -18.17 3.08 6.01
N LEU A 31 -19.21 2.73 5.25
CA LEU A 31 -19.34 3.01 3.81
C LEU A 31 -20.55 3.93 3.59
N SER A 32 -20.36 4.96 2.75
CA SER A 32 -21.43 5.71 2.08
C SER A 32 -21.18 5.66 0.56
N PRO A 33 -22.21 5.39 -0.27
CA PRO A 33 -22.03 5.23 -1.71
C PRO A 33 -22.33 6.52 -2.48
N SER A 34 -21.46 6.91 -3.40
CA SER A 34 -21.82 7.46 -4.72
C SER A 34 -20.58 8.00 -5.44
N THR A 35 -20.10 7.25 -6.45
CA THR A 35 -19.79 7.76 -7.80
C THR A 35 -19.12 6.67 -8.63
N SER A 36 -19.43 6.69 -9.92
CA SER A 36 -19.21 5.62 -10.88
C SER A 36 -17.82 5.70 -11.52
N ILE A 37 -17.27 4.54 -11.89
CA ILE A 37 -16.19 4.34 -12.88
C ILE A 37 -14.73 4.46 -12.39
N LEU A 38 -14.50 4.60 -11.08
CA LEU A 38 -13.33 4.06 -10.35
C LEU A 38 -13.61 2.65 -9.78
N ARG A 39 -14.50 1.89 -10.44
CA ARG A 39 -15.13 0.65 -9.93
C ARG A 39 -14.25 -0.64 -9.95
N ALA A 40 -12.95 -0.50 -10.15
CA ALA A 40 -11.99 -1.52 -9.73
C ALA A 40 -10.88 -0.78 -8.98
N PHE A 41 -11.02 -0.63 -7.66
CA PHE A 41 -9.95 -0.11 -6.84
C PHE A 41 -8.80 -1.13 -6.87
N PHE A 42 -7.86 -0.91 -7.80
CA PHE A 42 -6.59 -1.62 -8.01
C PHE A 42 -5.62 -1.39 -6.86
N LEU A 43 -6.04 -1.66 -5.64
CA LEU A 43 -5.27 -1.35 -4.44
C LEU A 43 -4.75 -2.60 -3.76
N PHE A 44 -4.83 -3.73 -4.45
CA PHE A 44 -4.01 -4.87 -4.19
C PHE A 44 -3.07 -5.09 -5.36
N SER A 45 -1.77 -5.17 -5.08
CA SER A 45 -0.76 -5.37 -6.11
C SER A 45 -0.94 -6.67 -6.88
N GLY A 46 -1.30 -7.76 -6.21
CA GLY A 46 -1.59 -9.02 -6.89
C GLY A 46 -2.87 -8.97 -7.72
N PHE A 47 -3.88 -8.18 -7.35
CA PHE A 47 -5.09 -7.97 -8.16
C PHE A 47 -4.76 -7.14 -9.38
N PHE A 48 -3.93 -6.10 -9.23
CA PHE A 48 -3.41 -5.35 -10.36
C PHE A 48 -2.67 -6.27 -11.34
N ILE A 49 -1.73 -7.10 -10.84
CA ILE A 49 -0.98 -8.04 -11.67
C ILE A 49 -1.93 -9.06 -12.34
N GLU A 50 -2.81 -9.70 -11.56
CA GLU A 50 -3.83 -10.65 -12.04
C GLU A 50 -4.66 -10.03 -13.17
N LYS A 51 -5.22 -8.85 -12.94
CA LYS A 51 -6.09 -8.16 -13.89
C LYS A 51 -5.34 -7.80 -15.16
N ILE A 52 -4.09 -7.32 -15.08
CA ILE A 52 -3.27 -7.08 -16.26
C ILE A 52 -3.06 -8.37 -17.06
N LEU A 53 -2.67 -9.46 -16.39
CA LEU A 53 -2.45 -10.74 -17.08
C LEU A 53 -3.75 -11.30 -17.68
N ARG A 54 -4.88 -11.15 -17.00
CA ARG A 54 -6.17 -11.70 -17.43
C ARG A 54 -6.85 -10.87 -18.50
N VAL A 55 -6.89 -9.55 -18.40
CA VAL A 55 -7.73 -8.71 -19.28
C VAL A 55 -6.98 -7.69 -20.11
N GLU A 56 -5.71 -7.41 -19.84
CA GLU A 56 -4.89 -6.46 -20.62
C GLU A 56 -3.71 -7.16 -21.34
N PRO A 57 -3.99 -8.03 -22.33
CA PRO A 57 -2.95 -8.79 -23.03
C PRO A 57 -1.97 -7.90 -23.81
N ASN A 58 -2.28 -6.62 -24.02
CA ASN A 58 -1.43 -5.71 -24.77
C ASN A 58 -0.39 -4.99 -23.90
N VAL A 59 -0.43 -5.13 -22.57
CA VAL A 59 0.69 -4.68 -21.72
C VAL A 59 1.91 -5.53 -22.05
N ARG A 60 3.00 -4.89 -22.46
CA ARG A 60 4.19 -5.61 -22.91
C ARG A 60 4.93 -6.25 -21.75
N LYS A 61 5.21 -5.49 -20.69
CA LYS A 61 6.08 -5.93 -19.59
C LYS A 61 5.67 -5.34 -18.24
N LEU A 62 5.84 -6.13 -17.19
CA LEU A 62 5.70 -5.75 -15.79
C LEU A 62 7.04 -5.97 -15.10
N TYR A 63 7.64 -4.91 -14.56
CA TYR A 63 8.76 -5.01 -13.63
C TYR A 63 8.20 -4.98 -12.21
N LEU A 64 8.39 -6.07 -11.46
CA LEU A 64 7.86 -6.20 -10.11
C LEU A 64 8.99 -6.08 -9.09
N VAL A 65 9.02 -4.98 -8.33
CA VAL A 65 10.03 -4.77 -7.29
C VAL A 65 9.63 -5.49 -6.02
N LEU A 66 10.40 -6.51 -5.64
CA LEU A 66 10.22 -7.32 -4.44
C LEU A 66 11.42 -7.15 -3.51
N ARG A 67 11.14 -6.87 -2.24
CA ARG A 67 12.16 -6.73 -1.18
C ARG A 67 12.83 -8.06 -0.90
N ALA A 68 14.01 -8.29 -1.47
CA ALA A 68 14.76 -9.51 -1.29
C ALA A 68 16.27 -9.20 -1.33
N PRO A 69 17.12 -10.05 -0.73
CA PRO A 69 18.57 -9.86 -0.77
C PRO A 69 19.14 -10.05 -2.19
N ASP A 70 18.52 -10.91 -2.99
CA ASP A 70 18.99 -11.30 -4.32
C ASP A 70 17.83 -11.73 -5.23
N SER A 71 18.11 -11.88 -6.53
CA SER A 71 17.12 -12.26 -7.55
C SER A 71 16.49 -13.64 -7.34
N LYS A 72 17.23 -14.60 -6.78
CA LYS A 72 16.73 -15.95 -6.50
C LYS A 72 15.67 -15.90 -5.40
N SER A 73 15.97 -15.18 -4.32
CA SER A 73 15.06 -14.93 -3.21
C SER A 73 13.84 -14.14 -3.65
N ALA A 74 14.00 -13.14 -4.53
CA ALA A 74 12.88 -12.39 -5.11
C ALA A 74 11.96 -13.30 -5.93
N LEU A 75 12.53 -14.17 -6.77
CA LEU A 75 11.76 -15.12 -7.58
C LEU A 75 11.03 -16.15 -6.71
N GLN A 76 11.66 -16.64 -5.64
CA GLN A 76 11.01 -17.52 -4.68
C GLN A 76 9.79 -16.84 -4.06
N ARG A 77 9.95 -15.59 -3.57
CA ARG A 77 8.84 -14.80 -3.01
C ARG A 77 7.74 -14.55 -4.04
N PHE A 78 8.09 -14.23 -5.29
CA PHE A 78 7.11 -14.08 -6.36
C PHE A 78 6.27 -15.36 -6.54
N ASN A 79 6.91 -16.52 -6.57
CA ASN A 79 6.21 -17.80 -6.73
C ASN A 79 5.31 -18.10 -5.52
N SER A 80 5.82 -17.97 -4.28
CA SER A 80 5.09 -18.35 -3.07
C SER A 80 4.05 -17.32 -2.61
N GLU A 81 4.33 -16.02 -2.78
CA GLU A 81 3.51 -14.93 -2.25
C GLU A 81 2.64 -14.26 -3.32
N ILE A 82 2.79 -14.59 -4.60
CA ILE A 82 1.96 -14.00 -5.66
C ILE A 82 1.30 -15.12 -6.47
N ILE A 83 2.07 -15.91 -7.22
CA ILE A 83 1.53 -16.90 -8.16
C ILE A 83 0.83 -18.08 -7.48
N ALA A 84 1.25 -18.45 -6.27
CA ALA A 84 0.62 -19.52 -5.50
C ALA A 84 -0.74 -19.13 -4.90
N LYS A 85 -1.11 -17.84 -4.88
CA LYS A 85 -2.39 -17.40 -4.32
C LYS A 85 -3.56 -17.87 -5.19
N ASP A 86 -4.68 -18.20 -4.55
CA ASP A 86 -5.93 -18.59 -5.23
C ASP A 86 -6.42 -17.51 -6.21
N LEU A 87 -6.04 -16.25 -5.98
CA LEU A 87 -6.26 -15.15 -6.90
C LEU A 87 -5.81 -15.47 -8.34
N PHE A 88 -4.67 -16.12 -8.52
CA PHE A 88 -4.14 -16.43 -9.86
C PHE A 88 -4.77 -17.67 -10.50
N ARG A 89 -5.70 -18.36 -9.81
CA ARG A 89 -6.47 -19.46 -10.39
C ARG A 89 -7.24 -19.00 -11.62
N VAL A 90 -7.85 -17.81 -11.60
CA VAL A 90 -8.64 -17.30 -12.73
C VAL A 90 -7.80 -17.04 -14.00
N VAL A 91 -6.51 -16.73 -13.84
CA VAL A 91 -5.57 -16.62 -14.99
C VAL A 91 -5.32 -18.01 -15.57
N LYS A 92 -5.08 -19.00 -14.69
CA LYS A 92 -4.86 -20.40 -15.06
C LYS A 92 -6.09 -21.02 -15.72
N GLU A 93 -7.29 -20.73 -15.23
CA GLU A 93 -8.56 -21.18 -15.82
C GLU A 93 -8.80 -20.55 -17.20
N LYS A 94 -8.46 -19.27 -17.38
CA LYS A 94 -8.67 -18.57 -18.66
C LYS A 94 -7.75 -19.07 -19.77
N TYR A 95 -6.46 -19.24 -19.49
CA TYR A 95 -5.46 -19.56 -20.52
C TYR A 95 -4.97 -21.01 -20.49
N GLY A 96 -5.29 -21.77 -19.44
CA GLY A 96 -4.68 -23.07 -19.16
C GLY A 96 -3.31 -22.94 -18.46
N PRO A 97 -2.85 -23.98 -17.74
CA PRO A 97 -1.62 -23.91 -16.94
C PRO A 97 -0.36 -23.58 -17.75
N SER A 98 -0.17 -24.25 -18.89
CA SER A 98 1.04 -24.09 -19.72
C SER A 98 1.15 -22.70 -20.34
N LEU A 99 0.07 -22.20 -20.94
CA LEU A 99 0.07 -20.87 -21.54
C LEU A 99 0.16 -19.77 -20.47
N SER A 100 -0.48 -19.95 -19.31
CA SER A 100 -0.34 -19.01 -18.19
C SER A 100 1.12 -18.90 -17.73
N ALA A 101 1.83 -20.03 -17.62
CA ALA A 101 3.25 -20.03 -17.25
C ALA A 101 4.11 -19.29 -18.30
N LEU A 102 3.84 -19.50 -19.60
CA LEU A 102 4.52 -18.78 -20.68
C LEU A 102 4.23 -17.28 -20.66
N ILE A 103 2.97 -16.86 -20.50
CA ILE A 103 2.58 -15.45 -20.41
C ILE A 103 3.29 -14.78 -19.23
N ILE A 104 3.31 -15.44 -18.06
CA ILE A 104 4.00 -14.92 -16.87
C ILE A 104 5.50 -14.79 -17.15
N ALA A 105 6.14 -15.82 -17.69
CA ALA A 105 7.57 -15.80 -17.97
C ALA A 105 7.98 -14.73 -19.00
N GLN A 106 7.12 -14.44 -19.98
CA GLN A 106 7.38 -13.43 -21.01
C GLN A 106 7.11 -12.00 -20.52
N LYS A 107 6.04 -11.80 -19.74
CA LYS A 107 5.60 -10.46 -19.34
C LYS A 107 6.19 -9.97 -18.03
N ILE A 108 6.57 -10.86 -17.11
CA ILE A 108 6.98 -10.46 -15.76
C ILE A 108 8.48 -10.56 -15.61
N THR A 109 9.11 -9.45 -15.21
CA THR A 109 10.47 -9.41 -14.70
C THR A 109 10.43 -9.12 -13.20
N VAL A 110 10.85 -10.10 -12.40
CA VAL A 110 10.96 -9.96 -10.95
C VAL A 110 12.27 -9.25 -10.63
N VAL A 111 12.19 -8.15 -9.90
CA VAL A 111 13.31 -7.28 -9.56
C VAL A 111 13.55 -7.34 -8.06
N ALA A 112 14.71 -7.86 -7.63
CA ALA A 112 15.14 -7.75 -6.25
C ALA A 112 15.48 -6.29 -5.93
N GLY A 113 14.72 -5.68 -5.03
CA GLY A 113 14.90 -4.26 -4.72
C GLY A 113 14.12 -3.78 -3.49
N ASP A 114 14.55 -2.66 -2.94
CA ASP A 114 13.95 -2.00 -1.78
C ASP A 114 13.76 -0.51 -2.07
N ILE A 115 12.50 -0.06 -2.08
CA ILE A 115 12.17 1.35 -2.33
C ILE A 115 12.79 2.30 -1.30
N SER A 116 13.13 1.78 -0.11
CA SER A 116 13.80 2.54 0.94
C SER A 116 15.24 2.95 0.55
N LYS A 117 15.77 2.43 -0.56
CA LYS A 117 17.14 2.69 -1.04
C LYS A 117 17.13 3.48 -2.36
N LYS A 118 18.26 4.14 -2.65
CA LYS A 118 18.49 4.79 -3.96
C LYS A 118 18.36 3.75 -5.08
N ASN A 119 17.89 4.18 -6.25
CA ASN A 119 17.64 3.31 -7.41
C ASN A 119 16.83 2.05 -7.07
N LEU A 120 15.92 2.16 -6.10
CA LEU A 120 15.08 1.08 -5.61
C LEU A 120 15.89 -0.13 -5.10
N GLY A 121 17.14 0.08 -4.69
CA GLY A 121 18.01 -0.99 -4.19
C GLY A 121 18.42 -2.02 -5.23
N VAL A 122 18.16 -1.78 -6.52
CA VAL A 122 18.58 -2.65 -7.62
C VAL A 122 20.10 -2.59 -7.76
N GLN A 123 20.75 -3.74 -7.61
CA GLN A 123 22.22 -3.84 -7.68
C GLN A 123 22.73 -4.10 -9.10
N ASP A 124 21.93 -4.78 -9.93
CA ASP A 124 22.24 -5.04 -11.33
C ASP A 124 22.10 -3.75 -12.16
N LEU A 125 23.24 -3.22 -12.61
CA LEU A 125 23.30 -1.98 -13.37
C LEU A 125 22.72 -2.13 -14.79
N ASN A 126 22.86 -3.31 -15.41
CA ASN A 126 22.32 -3.56 -16.74
C ASN A 126 20.79 -3.59 -16.68
N LEU A 127 20.23 -4.30 -15.68
CA LEU A 127 18.79 -4.31 -15.43
C LEU A 127 18.28 -2.90 -15.11
N LEU A 128 19.03 -2.13 -14.31
CA LEU A 128 18.64 -0.76 -13.96
C LEU A 128 18.58 0.15 -15.20
N GLU A 129 19.56 0.06 -16.08
CA GLU A 129 19.58 0.81 -17.35
C GLU A 129 18.46 0.35 -18.30
N GLU A 130 18.23 -0.95 -18.41
CA GLU A 130 17.08 -1.50 -19.16
C GLU A 130 15.77 -0.88 -18.66
N MET A 131 15.53 -0.91 -17.35
CA MET A 131 14.30 -0.36 -16.77
C MET A 131 14.15 1.14 -17.01
N TRP A 132 15.24 1.93 -16.97
CA TRP A 132 15.17 3.35 -17.31
C TRP A 132 14.82 3.60 -18.78
N ASN A 133 15.23 2.71 -19.69
CA ASN A 133 14.92 2.82 -21.11
C ASN A 133 13.57 2.21 -21.50
N ASP A 134 13.01 1.34 -20.66
CA ASP A 134 11.81 0.57 -20.98
C ASP A 134 10.55 1.07 -20.28
N VAL A 135 10.65 1.44 -18.99
CA VAL A 135 9.49 1.79 -18.16
C VAL A 135 8.87 3.11 -18.60
N ASP A 136 7.56 3.07 -18.89
CA ASP A 136 6.76 4.24 -19.22
C ASP A 136 5.70 4.56 -18.14
N THR A 137 5.41 3.61 -17.26
CA THR A 137 4.39 3.76 -16.21
C THR A 137 4.97 3.26 -14.90
N VAL A 138 4.86 4.05 -13.82
CA VAL A 138 5.25 3.61 -12.48
C VAL A 138 4.02 3.58 -11.58
N VAL A 139 3.76 2.43 -10.97
CA VAL A 139 2.68 2.19 -10.01
C VAL A 139 3.29 1.91 -8.64
N ASN A 140 3.29 2.93 -7.79
CA ASN A 140 3.88 2.87 -6.46
C ASN A 140 2.84 2.49 -5.40
N LEU A 141 2.78 1.20 -5.09
CA LEU A 141 1.91 0.62 -4.04
C LEU A 141 2.70 0.31 -2.75
N ALA A 142 4.03 0.29 -2.81
CA ALA A 142 4.85 -0.07 -1.67
C ALA A 142 4.68 0.92 -0.52
N ALA A 143 4.29 0.38 0.64
CA ALA A 143 4.21 1.09 1.90
C ALA A 143 4.33 0.08 3.04
N THR A 144 4.76 0.53 4.21
CA THR A 144 4.35 -0.13 5.46
C THR A 144 3.01 0.46 5.87
N THR A 145 2.01 -0.40 6.06
CA THR A 145 0.66 -0.02 6.49
C THR A 145 0.46 -0.25 7.99
N ASN A 146 1.50 -0.65 8.72
CA ASN A 146 1.42 -0.80 10.16
C ASN A 146 1.28 0.59 10.82
N PHE A 147 0.20 0.78 11.58
CA PHE A 147 -0.11 2.06 12.25
C PHE A 147 0.79 2.28 13.46
N ASP A 148 1.24 1.16 14.05
CA ASP A 148 2.19 1.10 15.16
C ASP A 148 3.57 0.63 14.65
N GLU A 149 3.99 1.09 13.48
CA GLU A 149 5.34 0.81 12.96
C GLU A 149 6.38 1.74 13.61
N ARG A 150 7.62 1.26 13.74
CA ARG A 150 8.77 2.09 14.10
C ARG A 150 8.86 3.31 13.18
N TYR A 151 9.04 4.50 13.75
CA TYR A 151 9.08 5.73 12.96
C TYR A 151 10.20 5.74 11.91
N ASP A 152 11.38 5.22 12.21
CA ASP A 152 12.48 5.15 11.24
C ASP A 152 12.13 4.28 10.03
N VAL A 153 11.45 3.16 10.26
CA VAL A 153 11.02 2.22 9.21
C VAL A 153 9.95 2.88 8.35
N SER A 154 8.90 3.41 8.99
CA SER A 154 7.77 4.06 8.32
C SER A 154 8.21 5.28 7.52
N PHE A 155 9.06 6.14 8.08
CA PHE A 155 9.64 7.29 7.38
C PHE A 155 10.48 6.86 6.18
N ARG A 156 11.36 5.87 6.36
CA ARG A 156 12.26 5.40 5.29
C ARG A 156 11.50 4.78 4.12
N ILE A 157 10.39 4.08 4.37
CA ILE A 157 9.58 3.45 3.34
C ILE A 157 8.56 4.43 2.74
N ASN A 158 7.66 4.98 3.56
CA ASN A 158 6.51 5.74 3.07
C ASN A 158 6.90 7.16 2.61
N THR A 159 7.89 7.78 3.25
CA THR A 159 8.34 9.14 2.93
C THR A 159 9.51 9.12 1.96
N LEU A 160 10.66 8.57 2.37
CA LEU A 160 11.85 8.55 1.52
C LEU A 160 11.71 7.58 0.34
N GLY A 161 11.01 6.46 0.52
CA GLY A 161 10.77 5.53 -0.57
C GLY A 161 9.92 6.13 -1.69
N ALA A 162 8.90 6.93 -1.36
CA ALA A 162 8.17 7.71 -2.37
C ALA A 162 9.11 8.66 -3.15
N LYS A 163 10.02 9.35 -2.45
CA LYS A 163 11.05 10.20 -3.09
C LYS A 163 12.02 9.40 -3.96
N HIS A 164 12.43 8.19 -3.55
CA HIS A 164 13.30 7.33 -4.35
C HIS A 164 12.59 6.82 -5.61
N VAL A 165 11.32 6.44 -5.50
CA VAL A 165 10.50 6.05 -6.66
C VAL A 165 10.36 7.20 -7.64
N LEU A 166 10.08 8.42 -7.17
CA LEU A 166 10.06 9.60 -8.04
C LEU A 166 11.42 9.85 -8.70
N LYS A 167 12.52 9.73 -7.97
CA LYS A 167 13.87 9.87 -8.54
C LYS A 167 14.16 8.82 -9.60
N PHE A 168 13.72 7.58 -9.39
CA PHE A 168 13.79 6.53 -10.40
C PHE A 168 12.96 6.91 -11.64
N SER A 169 11.71 7.34 -11.47
CA SER A 169 10.84 7.76 -12.57
C SER A 169 11.42 8.91 -13.39
N LYS A 170 12.15 9.83 -12.75
CA LYS A 170 12.87 10.93 -13.44
C LYS A 170 14.01 10.46 -14.35
N ARG A 171 14.51 9.25 -14.16
CA ARG A 171 15.55 8.66 -15.00
C ARG A 171 14.95 7.84 -16.14
N CYS A 172 13.67 7.49 -16.07
CA CYS A 172 12.96 6.79 -17.13
C CYS A 172 12.77 7.68 -18.35
N THR A 173 13.28 7.28 -19.52
CA THR A 173 13.28 8.08 -20.75
C THR A 173 11.90 8.17 -21.40
N LYS A 174 11.00 7.24 -21.08
CA LYS A 174 9.65 7.13 -21.66
C LYS A 174 8.53 7.40 -20.66
N ILE A 175 8.83 7.96 -19.48
CA ILE A 175 7.85 8.11 -18.40
C ILE A 175 6.63 8.93 -18.85
N LYS A 176 5.46 8.30 -18.83
CA LYS A 176 4.15 8.90 -19.12
C LYS A 176 3.43 9.25 -17.82
N VAL A 177 3.52 8.40 -16.79
CA VAL A 177 2.84 8.65 -15.52
C VAL A 177 3.50 7.94 -14.34
N LEU A 178 3.53 8.63 -13.20
CA LEU A 178 3.78 8.06 -11.88
C LEU A 178 2.47 8.09 -11.09
N LEU A 179 1.95 6.91 -10.77
CA LEU A 179 0.84 6.72 -9.84
C LEU A 179 1.41 6.36 -8.47
N HIS A 180 1.02 7.13 -7.44
CA HIS A 180 1.32 6.82 -6.06
C HIS A 180 0.03 6.58 -5.28
N VAL A 181 -0.04 5.44 -4.59
CA VAL A 181 -1.14 5.17 -3.66
C VAL A 181 -0.77 5.73 -2.31
N SER A 182 -1.55 6.71 -1.84
CA SER A 182 -1.52 7.27 -0.50
C SER A 182 -2.65 6.72 0.36
N THR A 183 -3.37 7.55 1.14
CA THR A 183 -4.56 7.19 1.90
C THR A 183 -5.45 8.41 2.10
N ALA A 184 -6.77 8.26 2.15
CA ALA A 184 -7.70 9.34 2.46
C ALA A 184 -7.47 9.94 3.86
N TYR A 185 -6.93 9.13 4.77
CA TYR A 185 -6.66 9.49 6.16
C TYR A 185 -5.59 10.59 6.31
N VAL A 186 -4.81 10.90 5.27
CA VAL A 186 -3.88 12.05 5.30
C VAL A 186 -4.59 13.37 5.62
N SER A 187 -5.90 13.43 5.36
CA SER A 187 -6.76 14.57 5.69
C SER A 187 -7.11 14.69 7.18
N GLY A 188 -6.72 13.69 7.99
CA GLY A 188 -6.98 13.64 9.43
C GLY A 188 -8.46 13.71 9.77
N GLU A 189 -8.79 14.52 10.78
CA GLU A 189 -10.14 14.68 11.32
C GLU A 189 -10.86 15.91 10.77
N LYS A 190 -10.42 16.44 9.61
CA LYS A 190 -11.07 17.57 8.95
C LYS A 190 -12.54 17.25 8.65
N VAL A 191 -13.44 18.17 9.00
CA VAL A 191 -14.89 18.04 8.79
C VAL A 191 -15.31 18.81 7.54
N GLY A 192 -16.33 18.31 6.85
CA GLY A 192 -16.92 18.96 5.68
C GLY A 192 -16.32 18.50 4.36
N VAL A 193 -16.44 19.34 3.32
CA VAL A 193 -15.96 19.01 1.97
C VAL A 193 -14.45 19.18 1.89
N ILE A 194 -13.73 18.08 1.77
CA ILE A 194 -12.27 18.05 1.59
C ILE A 194 -11.97 18.00 0.09
N ARG A 195 -11.27 19.01 -0.43
CA ARG A 195 -10.86 19.05 -1.84
C ARG A 195 -9.66 18.14 -2.07
N GLU A 196 -9.56 17.56 -3.27
CA GLU A 196 -8.41 16.75 -3.71
C GLU A 196 -7.20 17.63 -4.08
N THR A 197 -6.84 18.57 -3.20
CA THR A 197 -5.68 19.43 -3.39
C THR A 197 -4.38 18.72 -2.97
N PRO A 198 -3.26 18.96 -3.67
CA PRO A 198 -1.96 18.49 -3.23
C PRO A 198 -1.55 19.12 -1.89
N TYR A 199 -0.83 18.37 -1.05
CA TYR A 199 -0.23 18.92 0.17
C TYR A 199 0.99 19.80 -0.17
N GLY A 200 1.02 21.00 0.38
CA GLY A 200 2.18 21.88 0.32
C GLY A 200 3.34 21.33 1.16
N LEU A 201 4.58 21.59 0.72
CA LEU A 201 5.74 21.29 1.57
C LEU A 201 5.64 22.11 2.85
N GLY A 202 5.75 21.44 4.01
CA GLY A 202 5.63 22.10 5.31
C GLY A 202 4.21 22.22 5.85
N GLU A 203 3.19 21.87 5.07
CA GLU A 203 1.79 21.91 5.52
C GLU A 203 1.55 20.95 6.69
N THR A 204 0.73 21.37 7.65
CA THR A 204 0.33 20.56 8.82
C THR A 204 -1.17 20.64 9.03
N LEU A 205 -1.77 19.61 9.61
CA LEU A 205 -3.23 19.57 9.78
C LEU A 205 -3.73 20.55 10.83
N ASN A 206 -2.91 20.84 11.85
CA ASN A 206 -3.28 21.75 12.92
C ASN A 206 -2.80 23.20 12.70
N GLY A 207 -2.02 23.47 11.64
CA GLY A 207 -1.52 24.81 11.30
C GLY A 207 -0.55 25.42 12.32
N THR A 208 -0.04 24.64 13.28
CA THR A 208 0.74 25.17 14.41
C THR A 208 2.23 25.31 14.12
N PHE A 209 2.78 24.43 13.29
CA PHE A 209 4.21 24.39 12.96
C PHE A 209 4.39 24.13 11.47
N GLU A 210 5.52 24.60 10.91
CA GLU A 210 5.97 24.18 9.59
C GLU A 210 6.70 22.84 9.70
N LEU A 211 6.25 21.84 8.93
CA LEU A 211 6.86 20.52 8.91
C LEU A 211 8.12 20.50 8.04
N ASN A 212 9.29 20.44 8.67
CA ASN A 212 10.55 20.24 7.95
C ASN A 212 10.92 18.73 7.90
N ILE A 213 10.74 18.11 6.74
CA ILE A 213 11.00 16.66 6.54
C ILE A 213 12.47 16.30 6.76
N ASP A 214 13.42 17.17 6.38
CA ASP A 214 14.85 16.92 6.63
C ASP A 214 15.19 17.03 8.12
N ASN A 215 14.48 17.86 8.88
CA ASN A 215 14.60 17.90 10.33
C ASN A 215 14.03 16.63 10.98
N GLU A 216 12.88 16.11 10.50
CA GLU A 216 12.35 14.83 10.98
C GLU A 216 13.36 13.69 10.78
N LYS A 217 14.04 13.67 9.64
CA LYS A 217 15.12 12.72 9.38
C LYS A 217 16.24 12.83 10.44
N LYS A 218 16.71 14.05 10.73
CA LYS A 218 17.74 14.27 11.76
C LYS A 218 17.28 13.88 13.17
N ILE A 219 16.00 14.08 13.49
CA ILE A 219 15.42 13.67 14.78
C ILE A 219 15.46 12.15 14.91
N ILE A 220 15.07 11.43 13.86
CA ILE A 220 15.14 9.97 13.79
C ILE A 220 16.58 9.49 14.00
N GLU A 221 17.53 10.01 13.21
CA GLU A 221 18.95 9.62 13.27
C GLU A 221 19.52 9.84 14.69
N ARG A 222 19.32 11.03 15.27
CA ARG A 222 19.79 11.34 16.63
C ARG A 222 19.15 10.47 17.71
N LYS A 223 17.87 10.08 17.56
CA LYS A 223 17.20 9.20 18.53
C LYS A 223 17.83 7.81 18.49
N LEU A 224 18.07 7.26 17.29
CA LEU A 224 18.72 5.96 17.11
C LEU A 224 20.15 5.97 17.65
N GLU A 225 20.94 7.02 17.33
CA GLU A 225 22.30 7.19 17.86
C GLU A 225 22.34 7.17 19.40
N LYS A 226 21.41 7.89 20.05
CA LYS A 226 21.31 7.91 21.52
C LYS A 226 20.95 6.53 22.10
N LEU A 227 20.05 5.79 21.46
CA LEU A 227 19.64 4.47 21.91
C LEU A 227 20.79 3.47 21.79
N TRP A 228 21.52 3.49 20.69
CA TRP A 228 22.69 2.62 20.50
C TRP A 228 23.87 3.00 21.38
N ALA A 229 24.06 4.29 21.68
CA ALA A 229 25.11 4.74 22.59
C ALA A 229 24.96 4.19 24.03
N VAL A 230 23.73 3.81 24.42
CA VAL A 230 23.44 3.18 25.72
C VAL A 230 23.24 1.67 25.63
N ASN A 231 23.62 1.05 24.49
CA ASN A 231 23.41 -0.37 24.21
C ASN A 231 21.95 -0.84 24.42
N ALA A 232 20.98 0.00 24.04
CA ALA A 232 19.57 -0.35 24.10
C ALA A 232 19.28 -1.64 23.31
N THR A 233 18.38 -2.48 23.82
CA THR A 233 17.97 -3.71 23.12
C THR A 233 17.13 -3.38 21.87
N GLU A 234 16.98 -4.33 20.95
CA GLU A 234 16.08 -4.15 19.79
C GLU A 234 14.64 -3.84 20.21
N GLN A 235 14.17 -4.42 21.31
CA GLN A 235 12.84 -4.14 21.85
C GLN A 235 12.72 -2.71 22.39
N ASP A 236 13.76 -2.21 23.08
CA ASP A 236 13.80 -0.81 23.54
C ASP A 236 13.80 0.15 22.36
N VAL A 237 14.55 -0.17 21.30
CA VAL A 237 14.57 0.61 20.05
C VAL A 237 13.20 0.60 19.39
N GLU A 238 12.55 -0.56 19.31
CA GLU A 238 11.21 -0.69 18.74
C GLU A 238 10.19 0.21 19.48
N LEU A 239 10.09 0.07 20.80
CA LEU A 239 9.18 0.86 21.63
C LEU A 239 9.47 2.36 21.52
N ALA A 240 10.74 2.75 21.64
CA ALA A 240 11.13 4.16 21.59
C ALA A 240 10.86 4.81 20.22
N MET A 241 10.99 4.05 19.13
CA MET A 241 10.74 4.56 17.78
C MET A 241 9.25 4.59 17.42
N LYS A 242 8.43 3.69 17.98
CA LYS A 242 6.96 3.77 17.86
C LYS A 242 6.40 4.97 18.62
N ASP A 243 6.87 5.16 19.86
CA ASP A 243 6.51 6.30 20.69
C ASP A 243 6.90 7.63 20.02
N LEU A 244 8.15 7.72 19.52
CA LEU A 244 8.58 8.89 18.77
C LEU A 244 7.65 9.18 17.58
N GLY A 245 7.33 8.19 16.76
CA GLY A 245 6.44 8.36 15.60
C GLY A 245 5.06 8.90 15.99
N THR A 246 4.48 8.34 17.05
CA THR A 246 3.19 8.78 17.60
C THR A 246 3.25 10.23 18.08
N GLN A 247 4.30 10.60 18.82
CA GLN A 247 4.51 11.98 19.27
C GLN A 247 4.66 12.95 18.10
N ARG A 248 5.43 12.58 17.05
CA ARG A 248 5.60 13.42 15.87
C ARG A 248 4.30 13.59 15.08
N ALA A 249 3.57 12.49 14.85
CA ALA A 249 2.29 12.55 14.15
C ALA A 249 1.30 13.50 14.85
N ARG A 250 1.12 13.32 16.18
CA ARG A 250 0.23 14.16 17.00
C ARG A 250 0.66 15.62 17.00
N LYS A 251 1.97 15.89 17.08
CA LYS A 251 2.52 17.26 17.04
C LYS A 251 2.03 18.03 15.82
N PHE A 252 1.91 17.38 14.66
CA PHE A 252 1.51 18.02 13.41
C PHE A 252 0.04 17.75 13.02
N GLY A 253 -0.73 17.12 13.91
CA GLY A 253 -2.17 16.91 13.77
C GLY A 253 -2.59 15.62 13.06
N TRP A 254 -1.67 14.69 12.76
CA TRP A 254 -2.03 13.39 12.22
C TRP A 254 -2.27 12.35 13.32
N PRO A 255 -3.21 11.41 13.12
CA PRO A 255 -3.63 10.49 14.17
C PRO A 255 -2.60 9.41 14.51
N ASN A 256 -1.72 9.06 13.55
CA ASN A 256 -0.71 8.02 13.73
C ASN A 256 0.47 8.17 12.75
N THR A 257 1.53 7.40 13.01
CA THR A 257 2.78 7.41 12.25
C THR A 257 2.59 7.07 10.77
N TYR A 258 1.72 6.11 10.45
CA TYR A 258 1.46 5.71 9.06
C TYR A 258 0.90 6.87 8.24
N VAL A 259 -0.18 7.48 8.71
CA VAL A 259 -0.83 8.58 8.01
C VAL A 259 0.14 9.76 7.84
N PHE A 260 0.89 10.06 8.90
CA PHE A 260 1.89 11.12 8.90
C PHE A 260 2.99 10.89 7.86
N THR A 261 3.55 9.69 7.76
CA THR A 261 4.61 9.40 6.79
C THR A 261 4.11 9.33 5.35
N LYS A 262 2.83 8.96 5.14
CA LYS A 262 2.17 9.06 3.82
C LYS A 262 1.97 10.51 3.39
N ALA A 263 1.52 11.38 4.30
CA ALA A 263 1.40 12.81 4.03
C ALA A 263 2.77 13.43 3.65
N MET A 264 3.84 13.12 4.40
CA MET A 264 5.19 13.55 4.03
C MET A 264 5.65 13.00 2.66
N GLY A 265 5.27 11.76 2.33
CA GLY A 265 5.49 11.18 1.01
C GLY A 265 4.82 12.00 -0.10
N GLU A 266 3.55 12.36 0.07
CA GLU A 266 2.82 13.23 -0.87
C GLU A 266 3.48 14.59 -1.06
N MET A 267 3.93 15.24 0.02
CA MET A 267 4.60 16.53 -0.04
C MET A 267 5.90 16.45 -0.85
N LEU A 268 6.70 15.41 -0.65
CA LEU A 268 7.93 15.19 -1.41
C LEU A 268 7.63 14.92 -2.89
N LEU A 269 6.58 14.15 -3.19
CA LEU A 269 6.17 13.90 -4.56
C LEU A 269 5.69 15.19 -5.25
N GLY A 270 4.76 15.91 -4.63
CA GLY A 270 4.18 17.14 -5.17
C GLY A 270 5.21 18.23 -5.40
N SER A 271 6.07 18.50 -4.41
CA SER A 271 7.11 19.54 -4.50
C SER A 271 8.21 19.19 -5.50
N SER A 272 8.53 17.91 -5.68
CA SER A 272 9.70 17.49 -6.46
C SER A 272 9.37 16.89 -7.82
N LYS A 273 8.10 16.72 -8.22
CA LYS A 273 7.76 16.00 -9.47
C LYS A 273 8.34 16.61 -10.75
N GLY A 274 8.49 17.94 -10.79
CA GLY A 274 8.80 18.67 -12.03
C GLY A 274 7.76 18.38 -13.12
N ASN A 275 8.22 17.95 -14.29
CA ASN A 275 7.38 17.68 -15.46
C ASN A 275 6.73 16.30 -15.48
N ILE A 276 7.04 15.42 -14.51
CA ILE A 276 6.41 14.09 -14.46
C ILE A 276 4.91 14.24 -14.17
N PRO A 277 4.02 13.65 -14.98
CA PRO A 277 2.62 13.50 -14.64
C PRO A 277 2.47 12.60 -13.40
N LEU A 278 1.95 13.17 -12.32
CA LEU A 278 1.82 12.52 -11.03
C LEU A 278 0.33 12.36 -10.70
N VAL A 279 -0.08 11.13 -10.38
CA VAL A 279 -1.40 10.80 -9.86
C VAL A 279 -1.23 10.32 -8.43
N ILE A 280 -1.90 10.96 -7.47
CA ILE A 280 -1.97 10.50 -6.09
C ILE A 280 -3.37 9.93 -5.86
N VAL A 281 -3.46 8.64 -5.58
CA VAL A 281 -4.72 7.98 -5.23
C VAL A 281 -4.79 7.89 -3.71
N ARG A 282 -5.82 8.45 -3.08
CA ARG A 282 -6.00 8.45 -1.62
C ARG A 282 -7.15 7.51 -1.23
N PRO A 283 -6.92 6.19 -1.18
CA PRO A 283 -7.97 5.27 -0.80
C PRO A 283 -8.31 5.30 0.68
N THR A 284 -9.54 4.92 0.99
CA THR A 284 -10.01 4.55 2.32
C THR A 284 -9.72 3.07 2.57
N ILE A 285 -10.57 2.42 3.36
CA ILE A 285 -10.57 0.98 3.58
C ILE A 285 -10.81 0.24 2.26
N ILE A 286 -10.02 -0.81 2.07
CA ILE A 286 -10.16 -1.77 0.99
C ILE A 286 -10.65 -3.06 1.63
N THR A 287 -11.68 -3.65 1.02
CA THR A 287 -12.35 -4.86 1.50
C THR A 287 -12.35 -5.94 0.42
N SER A 288 -13.00 -7.07 0.71
CA SER A 288 -13.14 -8.19 -0.22
C SER A 288 -13.79 -7.78 -1.54
N THR A 289 -13.48 -8.54 -2.58
CA THR A 289 -14.04 -8.34 -3.91
C THR A 289 -15.54 -8.57 -3.90
N TYR A 290 -16.29 -7.65 -4.49
CA TYR A 290 -17.74 -7.84 -4.64
C TYR A 290 -18.09 -8.85 -5.73
N LYS A 291 -17.41 -8.81 -6.88
CA LYS A 291 -17.72 -9.64 -8.05
C LYS A 291 -16.50 -10.23 -8.72
N GLU A 292 -15.54 -9.40 -9.15
CA GLU A 292 -14.34 -9.85 -9.83
C GLU A 292 -13.11 -9.84 -8.90
N PRO A 293 -12.19 -10.82 -9.02
CA PRO A 293 -12.19 -11.91 -10.00
C PRO A 293 -13.18 -13.02 -9.64
N PHE A 294 -13.49 -13.16 -8.36
CA PHE A 294 -14.61 -13.91 -7.81
C PHE A 294 -15.06 -13.21 -6.52
N PRO A 295 -16.33 -13.32 -6.09
CA PRO A 295 -16.83 -12.68 -4.88
C PRO A 295 -16.12 -13.18 -3.61
N GLY A 296 -15.92 -12.29 -2.64
CA GLY A 296 -15.41 -12.64 -1.30
C GLY A 296 -13.90 -12.76 -1.20
N TRP A 297 -13.16 -12.63 -2.30
CA TRP A 297 -11.71 -12.72 -2.26
C TRP A 297 -11.09 -11.56 -1.47
N VAL A 298 -10.30 -11.89 -0.45
CA VAL A 298 -9.53 -10.97 0.38
C VAL A 298 -8.22 -11.65 0.75
N GLU A 299 -7.10 -10.94 0.69
CA GLU A 299 -5.83 -11.51 1.13
C GLU A 299 -5.62 -11.29 2.62
N GLY A 300 -5.42 -12.35 3.39
CA GLY A 300 -5.15 -12.24 4.83
C GLY A 300 -6.34 -11.62 5.55
N MET A 301 -7.20 -12.47 6.12
CA MET A 301 -8.28 -12.02 6.99
C MET A 301 -7.70 -11.11 8.08
N SER A 302 -7.89 -9.80 7.94
CA SER A 302 -7.42 -8.79 8.90
C SER A 302 -8.61 -8.28 9.73
N PHE A 303 -9.46 -9.22 10.18
CA PHE A 303 -10.35 -8.97 11.31
C PHE A 303 -9.54 -9.25 12.56
N ASP A 304 -8.86 -8.23 13.06
CA ASP A 304 -8.18 -8.28 14.33
C ASP A 304 -9.18 -7.93 15.43
N ASP A 305 -9.51 -8.90 16.28
CA ASP A 305 -10.36 -8.71 17.45
C ASP A 305 -9.54 -8.34 18.70
N MET A 306 -8.23 -8.11 18.58
CA MET A 306 -7.32 -7.88 19.71
C MET A 306 -7.76 -6.72 20.61
N ASN A 307 -8.32 -5.64 20.06
CA ASN A 307 -8.87 -4.55 20.88
C ASN A 307 -10.09 -4.99 21.68
N THR A 308 -10.99 -5.79 21.07
CA THR A 308 -12.15 -6.38 21.74
C THR A 308 -11.69 -7.40 22.79
N GLU A 309 -10.65 -8.16 22.51
CA GLU A 309 -10.06 -9.14 23.43
C GLU A 309 -9.36 -8.45 24.62
N ILE A 310 -8.59 -7.38 24.38
CA ILE A 310 -8.00 -6.55 25.44
C ILE A 310 -9.11 -5.95 26.31
N LEU A 311 -10.16 -5.39 25.69
CA LEU A 311 -11.30 -4.84 26.41
C LEU A 311 -12.02 -5.93 27.24
N ARG A 312 -12.26 -7.12 26.67
CA ARG A 312 -12.85 -8.27 27.40
C ARG A 312 -11.98 -8.70 28.58
N ARG A 313 -10.66 -8.77 28.40
CA ARG A 313 -9.71 -9.11 29.50
C ARG A 313 -9.72 -8.07 30.60
N THR A 314 -9.64 -6.79 30.25
CA THR A 314 -9.70 -5.69 31.22
C THR A 314 -11.02 -5.71 31.99
N VAL A 315 -12.15 -5.91 31.29
CA VAL A 315 -13.48 -5.97 31.92
C VAL A 315 -13.66 -7.22 32.80
N ARG A 316 -13.16 -8.39 32.39
CA ARG A 316 -13.11 -9.60 33.24
C ARG A 316 -12.31 -9.38 34.52
N ASN A 317 -11.14 -8.75 34.42
CA ASN A 317 -10.27 -8.47 35.58
C ASN A 317 -10.91 -7.50 36.59
N HIS A 318 -11.96 -6.77 36.21
CA HIS A 318 -12.72 -5.87 37.07
C HIS A 318 -14.12 -6.44 37.44
N GLY A 319 -14.33 -7.76 37.32
CA GLY A 319 -15.57 -8.42 37.74
C GLY A 319 -16.73 -8.37 36.74
N GLY A 320 -16.47 -7.91 35.50
CA GLY A 320 -17.46 -7.82 34.42
C GLY A 320 -17.56 -9.08 33.55
N GLU A 321 -17.56 -10.28 34.13
CA GLU A 321 -17.51 -11.54 33.36
C GLU A 321 -18.66 -11.69 32.34
N ASN A 322 -19.79 -11.01 32.57
CA ASN A 322 -20.99 -11.03 31.71
C ASN A 322 -21.24 -9.74 30.91
N THR A 323 -20.28 -8.82 30.80
CA THR A 323 -20.54 -7.52 30.15
C THR A 323 -20.68 -7.62 28.63
N PHE A 324 -20.06 -8.63 27.99
CA PHE A 324 -20.19 -8.89 26.57
C PHE A 324 -20.78 -10.29 26.33
N TYR A 325 -22.04 -10.36 25.93
CA TYR A 325 -22.76 -11.60 25.58
C TYR A 325 -22.36 -12.16 24.21
N PHE A 326 -21.19 -11.82 23.71
CA PHE A 326 -20.76 -12.13 22.36
C PHE A 326 -19.26 -12.45 22.34
N ASP A 327 -18.91 -13.57 21.74
CA ASP A 327 -17.53 -13.98 21.52
C ASP A 327 -17.20 -13.88 20.02
N PRO A 328 -16.31 -12.98 19.58
CA PRO A 328 -15.93 -12.88 18.17
C PRO A 328 -15.39 -14.19 17.60
N LYS A 329 -14.84 -15.09 18.43
CA LYS A 329 -14.36 -16.41 18.00
C LYS A 329 -15.48 -17.41 17.72
N SER A 330 -16.71 -17.16 18.18
CA SER A 330 -17.86 -18.00 17.85
C SER A 330 -18.47 -17.68 16.49
N ILE A 331 -18.06 -16.57 15.85
CA ILE A 331 -18.46 -16.28 14.48
C ILE A 331 -17.59 -17.06 13.51
N HIS A 332 -18.24 -17.87 12.67
CA HIS A 332 -17.64 -18.34 11.43
C HIS A 332 -17.57 -17.17 10.44
N TRP A 333 -16.48 -16.41 10.48
CA TRP A 333 -16.35 -15.15 9.74
C TRP A 333 -16.55 -15.30 8.23
N GLU A 334 -16.04 -16.38 7.65
CA GLU A 334 -16.26 -16.68 6.23
C GLU A 334 -17.74 -16.83 5.89
N ASP A 335 -18.47 -17.64 6.66
CA ASP A 335 -19.92 -17.84 6.50
C ASP A 335 -20.70 -16.54 6.71
N TYR A 336 -20.37 -15.79 7.77
CA TYR A 336 -20.98 -14.49 8.05
C TYR A 336 -20.77 -13.52 6.88
N PHE A 337 -19.56 -13.40 6.34
CA PHE A 337 -19.31 -12.47 5.24
C PHE A 337 -20.01 -12.90 3.96
N MET A 338 -19.92 -14.17 3.59
CA MET A 338 -20.41 -14.66 2.32
C MET A 338 -21.94 -14.78 2.27
N ASN A 339 -22.56 -15.19 3.38
CA ASN A 339 -23.98 -15.53 3.41
C ASN A 339 -24.84 -14.49 4.11
N ILE A 340 -24.27 -13.61 4.95
CA ILE A 340 -25.02 -12.61 5.70
C ILE A 340 -24.62 -11.19 5.29
N HIS A 341 -23.35 -10.82 5.45
CA HIS A 341 -22.88 -9.44 5.32
C HIS A 341 -22.93 -8.94 3.88
N ILE A 342 -22.28 -9.64 2.94
CA ILE A 342 -22.24 -9.25 1.52
C ILE A 342 -23.66 -9.25 0.93
N PRO A 343 -24.49 -10.31 1.07
CA PRO A 343 -25.86 -10.29 0.58
C PRO A 343 -26.70 -9.16 1.18
N GLY A 344 -26.53 -8.86 2.47
CA GLY A 344 -27.18 -7.73 3.15
C GLY A 344 -26.77 -6.38 2.56
N LEU A 345 -25.48 -6.14 2.38
CA LEU A 345 -24.95 -4.93 1.72
C LEU A 345 -25.53 -4.76 0.32
N VAL A 346 -25.55 -5.83 -0.48
CA VAL A 346 -26.13 -5.81 -1.83
C VAL A 346 -27.60 -5.44 -1.81
N LYS A 347 -28.38 -6.11 -0.94
CA LYS A 347 -29.83 -5.95 -0.88
C LYS A 347 -30.26 -4.55 -0.41
N TYR A 348 -29.54 -3.98 0.55
CA TYR A 348 -30.00 -2.79 1.27
C TYR A 348 -29.19 -1.52 0.97
N VAL A 349 -27.95 -1.63 0.49
CA VAL A 349 -27.06 -0.47 0.27
C VAL A 349 -26.80 -0.21 -1.20
N PHE A 350 -26.60 -1.25 -2.01
CA PHE A 350 -26.22 -1.12 -3.42
C PHE A 350 -27.39 -1.12 -4.42
N LYS A 351 -28.59 -0.70 -3.99
CA LYS A 351 -29.72 -0.52 -4.91
C LYS A 351 -29.42 0.48 -6.03
#